data_AF-A0A3B8U7N3-F1
#
_entry.id   AF-A0A3B8U7N3-F1
#
_cell.length_a   1.000
_cell.length_b   1.000
_cell.length_c   1.000
_cell.angle_alpha   90.00
_cell.angle_beta   90.00
_cell.angle_gamma   90.00
#
_symmetry.space_group_name_H-M   'P 1'
#
loop_
_entity.id
_entity.type
_entity.pdbx_description
1 polymer ?
#
loop_
_entity_poly.entity_id
_entity_poly.type
_entity_poly.pdbx_seq_one_letter_code
_entity_poly.pdbx_strand_id
1 'polypeptide(L)'
;NGILENYRQGNEATIALRRALGSSWISYFAQGFAFFAISTSFLAQGLTLSHFLADGLNKTPSREVARWMIFLVLAPPLVFAMIYPKVFLQALSFAGGFCAMILFGVLPVLMVWIGRYRKRFHSPYQVAGGKLSLILGGIFSSLIIVFELLRVFG
;
A
#
# COMPACT_ATOMS: atom_id res chain seq x y z
N ASN A 1 -20.14 -7.94 -21.18
CA ASN A 1 -18.88 -7.31 -20.71
C ASN A 1 -18.42 -7.93 -19.39
N GLY A 2 -17.87 -9.15 -19.42
CA GLY A 2 -17.57 -9.93 -18.21
C GLY A 2 -16.41 -9.43 -17.34
N ILE A 3 -15.59 -8.49 -17.82
CA ILE A 3 -14.43 -7.95 -17.07
C ILE A 3 -14.88 -6.81 -16.15
N LEU A 4 -15.71 -5.89 -16.65
CA LEU A 4 -16.25 -4.75 -15.91
C LEU A 4 -17.18 -5.20 -14.76
N GLU A 5 -17.92 -6.30 -14.99
CA GLU A 5 -18.82 -6.87 -13.99
C GLU A 5 -18.07 -7.61 -12.88
N ASN A 6 -16.97 -8.30 -13.21
CA ASN A 6 -16.08 -8.91 -12.20
C ASN A 6 -15.34 -7.85 -11.35
N TYR A 7 -14.93 -6.72 -11.96
CA TYR A 7 -14.37 -5.59 -11.21
C TYR A 7 -15.37 -4.97 -10.23
N ARG A 8 -16.64 -4.79 -10.65
CA ARG A 8 -17.71 -4.29 -9.77
C ARG A 8 -18.12 -5.28 -8.66
N GLN A 9 -17.99 -6.58 -8.89
CA GLN A 9 -18.28 -7.60 -7.89
C GLN A 9 -17.11 -7.88 -6.93
N GLY A 10 -15.92 -7.36 -7.22
CA GLY A 10 -14.71 -7.59 -6.45
C GLY A 10 -14.09 -8.97 -6.63
N ASN A 11 -14.42 -9.64 -7.73
CA ASN A 11 -13.96 -11.01 -8.01
C ASN A 11 -12.50 -11.00 -8.50
N GLU A 12 -11.76 -12.06 -8.18
CA GLU A 12 -10.36 -12.20 -8.59
C GLU A 12 -10.18 -12.10 -10.11
N ALA A 13 -9.13 -11.39 -10.54
CA ALA A 13 -8.80 -11.19 -11.95
C ALA A 13 -8.63 -12.51 -12.72
N THR A 14 -8.22 -13.57 -12.02
CA THR A 14 -8.05 -14.93 -12.56
C THR A 14 -9.37 -15.53 -13.06
N ILE A 15 -10.50 -15.18 -12.45
CA ILE A 15 -11.84 -15.64 -12.88
C ILE A 15 -12.26 -14.91 -14.16
N ALA A 16 -11.93 -13.63 -14.29
CA ALA A 16 -12.16 -12.87 -15.51
C ALA A 16 -11.27 -13.38 -16.66
N LEU A 17 -10.01 -13.72 -16.38
CA LEU A 17 -9.07 -14.31 -17.32
C LEU A 17 -9.56 -15.67 -17.83
N ARG A 18 -10.08 -16.52 -16.94
CA ARG A 18 -10.67 -17.83 -17.28
C ARG A 18 -11.84 -17.69 -18.26
N ARG A 19 -12.68 -16.67 -18.09
CA ARG A 19 -13.81 -16.39 -18.99
C ARG A 19 -13.37 -15.80 -20.33
N ALA A 20 -12.26 -15.05 -20.36
CA ALA A 20 -11.77 -14.40 -21.57
C ALA A 20 -10.94 -15.33 -22.47
N LEU A 21 -10.14 -16.24 -21.90
CA LEU A 21 -9.21 -17.08 -22.66
C LEU A 21 -9.74 -18.45 -23.07
N GLY A 22 -10.85 -18.94 -22.50
CA GLY A 22 -11.46 -20.22 -22.87
C GLY A 22 -10.60 -21.48 -22.66
N SER A 23 -9.32 -21.35 -22.27
CA SER A 23 -8.41 -22.47 -22.04
C SER A 23 -8.17 -22.72 -20.54
N SER A 24 -8.53 -23.92 -20.10
CA SER A 24 -8.46 -24.33 -18.68
C SER A 24 -7.02 -24.42 -18.16
N TRP A 25 -6.04 -24.78 -19.01
CA TRP A 25 -4.64 -24.98 -18.61
C TRP A 25 -3.96 -23.68 -18.14
N ILE A 26 -4.11 -22.59 -18.90
CA ILE A 26 -3.56 -21.28 -18.54
C ILE A 26 -4.12 -20.80 -17.20
N SER A 27 -5.40 -21.07 -16.95
CA SER A 27 -6.06 -20.69 -15.70
C SER A 27 -5.47 -21.42 -14.49
N TYR A 28 -5.22 -22.74 -14.58
CA TYR A 28 -4.63 -23.50 -13.49
C TYR A 28 -3.19 -23.06 -13.19
N PHE A 29 -2.38 -22.84 -14.23
CA PHE A 29 -1.01 -22.35 -14.05
C PHE A 29 -1.00 -20.95 -13.43
N ALA A 30 -1.84 -20.03 -13.91
CA ALA A 30 -1.96 -18.69 -13.38
C ALA A 30 -2.43 -18.68 -11.91
N GLN A 31 -3.38 -19.55 -11.54
CA GLN A 31 -3.81 -19.71 -10.15
C GLN A 31 -2.68 -20.23 -9.25
N GLY A 32 -1.94 -21.25 -9.70
CA GLY A 32 -0.79 -21.77 -8.95
C GLY A 32 0.28 -20.72 -8.75
N PHE A 33 0.65 -20.00 -9.81
CA PHE A 33 1.59 -18.90 -9.73
C PHE A 33 1.12 -17.79 -8.78
N ALA A 34 -0.13 -17.35 -8.90
CA ALA A 34 -0.70 -16.32 -8.05
C ALA A 34 -0.71 -16.74 -6.57
N PHE A 35 -1.02 -18.01 -6.27
CA PHE A 35 -0.98 -18.55 -4.92
C PHE A 35 0.41 -18.44 -4.30
N PHE A 36 1.45 -18.89 -5.01
CA PHE A 36 2.83 -18.79 -4.51
C PHE A 36 3.31 -17.33 -4.41
N ALA A 37 2.95 -16.49 -5.38
CA ALA A 37 3.32 -15.07 -5.39
C ALA A 37 2.69 -14.31 -4.22
N ILE A 38 1.38 -14.49 -3.98
CA ILE A 38 0.66 -13.87 -2.87
C ILE A 38 1.20 -14.40 -1.54
N SER A 39 1.38 -15.71 -1.39
CA SER A 39 1.90 -16.30 -0.15
C SER A 39 3.29 -15.77 0.21
N THR A 40 4.20 -15.69 -0.76
CA THR A 40 5.56 -15.19 -0.53
C THR A 40 5.56 -13.70 -0.21
N SER A 41 4.78 -12.89 -0.94
CA SER A 41 4.65 -11.46 -0.67
C SER A 41 4.05 -11.21 0.72
N PHE A 42 3.00 -11.96 1.07
CA PHE A 42 2.32 -11.84 2.35
C PHE A 42 3.23 -12.13 3.53
N LEU A 43 4.04 -13.20 3.46
CA LEU A 43 5.04 -13.51 4.49
C LEU A 43 6.09 -12.38 4.62
N ALA A 44 6.60 -11.87 3.49
CA ALA A 44 7.57 -10.79 3.49
C ALA A 44 7.02 -9.48 4.09
N GLN A 45 5.79 -9.08 3.72
CA GLN A 45 5.14 -7.91 4.29
C GLN A 45 4.79 -8.09 5.77
N GLY A 46 4.30 -9.28 6.17
CA GLY A 46 3.97 -9.58 7.57
C GLY A 46 5.19 -9.47 8.49
N LEU A 47 6.33 -10.03 8.07
CA LEU A 47 7.58 -9.90 8.81
C LEU A 47 8.04 -8.43 8.88
N THR A 48 8.06 -7.72 7.74
CA THR A 48 8.45 -6.31 7.68
C THR A 48 7.62 -5.44 8.63
N LEU A 49 6.30 -5.59 8.59
CA LEU A 49 5.40 -4.80 9.42
C LEU A 49 5.50 -5.18 10.90
N SER A 50 5.75 -6.46 11.24
CA SER A 50 5.98 -6.88 12.62
C SER A 50 7.24 -6.23 13.23
N HIS A 51 8.31 -6.14 12.45
CA HIS A 51 9.53 -5.42 12.86
C HIS A 51 9.27 -3.92 12.96
N PHE A 52 8.62 -3.33 11.96
CA PHE A 52 8.28 -1.90 11.95
C PHE A 52 7.41 -1.50 13.15
N LEU A 53 6.45 -2.36 13.54
CA LEU A 53 5.60 -2.13 14.70
C LEU A 53 6.38 -2.29 16.01
N ALA A 54 7.27 -3.27 16.11
CA ALA A 54 8.13 -3.44 17.28
C ALA A 54 9.03 -2.21 17.50
N ASP A 55 9.61 -1.68 16.43
CA ASP A 55 10.44 -0.47 16.44
C ASP A 55 9.60 0.76 16.79
N GLY A 56 8.41 0.91 16.20
CA GLY A 56 7.48 2.01 16.50
C GLY A 56 6.98 2.01 17.95
N LEU A 57 6.88 0.84 18.59
CA LEU A 57 6.53 0.68 20.00
C LEU A 57 7.75 0.70 20.93
N ASN A 58 8.95 0.97 20.41
CA ASN A 58 10.23 0.97 21.13
C ASN A 58 10.46 -0.31 21.95
N LYS A 59 10.06 -1.47 21.42
CA LYS A 59 10.21 -2.75 22.12
C LYS A 59 11.58 -3.36 21.84
N THR A 60 12.23 -3.87 22.88
CA THR A 60 13.49 -4.60 22.72
C THR A 60 13.26 -5.89 21.92
N PRO A 61 14.15 -6.23 20.97
CA PRO A 61 14.00 -7.43 20.16
C PRO A 61 14.09 -8.69 21.04
N SER A 62 13.00 -9.43 21.14
CA SER A 62 12.88 -10.71 21.83
C SER A 62 12.03 -11.66 20.99
N ARG A 63 12.29 -12.98 21.09
CA ARG A 63 11.49 -14.01 20.40
C ARG A 63 10.01 -13.94 20.78
N GLU A 64 9.72 -13.59 22.03
CA GLU A 64 8.34 -13.46 22.51
C GLU A 64 7.65 -12.25 21.89
N VAL A 65 8.33 -11.09 21.91
CA VAL A 65 7.85 -9.86 21.28
C VAL A 65 7.61 -10.08 19.79
N ALA A 66 8.55 -10.69 19.07
CA ALA A 66 8.40 -10.96 17.64
C ALA A 66 7.14 -11.81 17.34
N ARG A 67 6.88 -12.86 18.13
CA ARG A 67 5.70 -13.71 17.97
C ARG A 67 4.40 -12.92 18.20
N TRP A 68 4.36 -12.11 19.26
CA TRP A 68 3.21 -11.26 19.56
C TRP A 68 2.97 -10.21 18.47
N MET A 69 4.03 -9.58 17.95
CA MET A 69 3.92 -8.58 16.88
C MET A 69 3.43 -9.20 15.58
N ILE A 70 3.92 -10.38 15.21
CA ILE A 70 3.41 -11.11 14.03
C ILE A 70 1.91 -11.40 14.20
N PHE A 71 1.50 -11.89 15.37
CA PHE A 71 0.08 -12.14 15.64
C PHE A 71 -0.76 -10.86 15.54
N LEU A 72 -0.30 -9.77 16.14
CA LEU A 72 -1.00 -8.48 16.13
C LEU A 72 -1.12 -7.88 14.74
N VAL A 73 -0.12 -8.09 13.88
CA VAL A 73 -0.13 -7.61 12.49
C VAL A 73 -1.00 -8.48 11.59
N LEU A 74 -1.04 -9.79 11.83
CA LEU A 74 -1.74 -10.75 10.96
C LEU A 74 -3.21 -10.97 11.31
N ALA A 75 -3.55 -10.90 12.61
CA ALA A 75 -4.89 -11.20 13.09
C ALA A 75 -5.94 -10.23 12.54
N PRO A 76 -5.75 -8.89 12.54
CA PRO A 76 -6.77 -7.98 12.01
C PRO A 76 -7.05 -8.19 10.52
N PRO A 77 -6.04 -8.23 9.62
CA PRO A 77 -6.28 -8.53 8.20
C PRO A 77 -6.99 -9.87 7.97
N LEU A 78 -6.66 -10.90 8.75
CA LEU A 78 -7.30 -12.21 8.64
C LEU A 78 -8.79 -12.14 9.02
N VAL A 79 -9.11 -11.47 10.14
CA VAL A 79 -10.50 -11.29 10.58
C VAL A 79 -11.30 -10.49 9.55
N PHE A 80 -10.74 -9.38 9.03
CA PHE A 80 -11.40 -8.59 7.99
C PHE A 80 -11.61 -9.37 6.69
N ALA A 81 -10.65 -10.21 6.30
CA ALA A 81 -10.78 -11.05 5.11
C ALA A 81 -11.91 -12.09 5.25
N MET A 82 -12.14 -12.63 6.47
CA MET A 82 -13.22 -13.58 6.72
C MET A 82 -14.60 -12.93 6.77
N ILE A 83 -14.71 -11.72 7.34
CA ILE A 83 -16.02 -11.04 7.51
C ILE A 83 -16.45 -10.33 6.21
N TYR A 84 -15.50 -9.72 5.49
CA TYR A 84 -15.78 -8.89 4.32
C TYR A 84 -14.94 -9.32 3.10
N PRO A 85 -15.39 -10.33 2.33
CA PRO A 85 -14.60 -10.88 1.21
C PRO A 85 -14.31 -9.86 0.09
N LYS A 86 -15.08 -8.77 0.01
CA LYS A 86 -14.90 -7.69 -0.98
C LYS A 86 -14.03 -6.53 -0.49
N VAL A 87 -13.57 -6.56 0.75
CA VAL A 87 -12.83 -5.44 1.36
C VAL A 87 -11.45 -5.25 0.73
N PHE A 88 -10.87 -6.30 0.14
CA PHE A 88 -9.51 -6.26 -0.39
C PHE A 88 -9.31 -5.14 -1.42
N LEU A 89 -10.19 -5.04 -2.42
CA LEU A 89 -10.07 -4.01 -3.47
C LEU A 89 -10.32 -2.60 -2.94
N GLN A 90 -11.21 -2.43 -1.96
CA GLN A 90 -11.48 -1.15 -1.33
C GLN A 90 -10.29 -0.69 -0.48
N ALA A 91 -9.76 -1.59 0.36
CA ALA A 91 -8.59 -1.33 1.19
C ALA A 91 -7.34 -1.07 0.34
N LEU A 92 -7.16 -1.81 -0.77
CA LEU A 92 -6.07 -1.60 -1.71
C LEU A 92 -6.16 -0.24 -2.40
N SER A 93 -7.37 0.16 -2.82
CA SER A 93 -7.59 1.48 -3.44
C SER A 93 -7.29 2.60 -2.44
N PHE A 94 -7.79 2.48 -1.21
CA PHE A 94 -7.52 3.45 -0.14
C PHE A 94 -6.03 3.54 0.20
N ALA A 95 -5.35 2.41 0.39
CA ALA A 95 -3.92 2.39 0.71
C ALA A 95 -3.07 2.95 -0.46
N GLY A 96 -3.39 2.57 -1.70
CA GLY A 96 -2.67 3.02 -2.89
C GLY A 96 -2.92 4.49 -3.22
N GLY A 97 -4.12 5.00 -3.00
CA GLY A 97 -4.45 6.40 -3.25
C GLY A 97 -3.96 7.31 -2.11
N PHE A 98 -4.46 7.09 -0.90
CA PHE A 98 -4.23 7.98 0.24
C PHE A 98 -2.85 7.77 0.88
N CYS A 99 -2.53 6.55 1.31
CA CYS A 99 -1.29 6.29 2.04
C CYS A 99 -0.04 6.52 1.16
N ALA A 100 -0.08 6.12 -0.11
CA ALA A 100 1.03 6.34 -1.03
C ALA A 100 1.28 7.83 -1.29
N MET A 101 0.23 8.67 -1.41
CA MET A 101 0.40 10.11 -1.63
C MET A 101 0.93 10.83 -0.39
N ILE A 102 0.55 10.37 0.81
CA ILE A 102 1.16 10.88 2.03
C ILE A 102 2.65 10.52 2.08
N LEU A 103 2.98 9.25 1.81
CA LEU A 103 4.35 8.75 1.97
C LEU A 103 5.31 9.24 0.86
N PHE A 104 4.86 9.29 -0.38
CA PHE A 104 5.71 9.64 -1.54
C PHE A 104 5.46 11.04 -2.09
N GLY A 105 4.33 11.67 -1.76
CA GLY A 105 4.05 13.06 -2.13
C GLY A 105 4.43 14.02 -1.01
N VAL A 106 3.70 13.94 0.10
CA VAL A 106 3.81 14.94 1.18
C VAL A 106 5.10 14.79 1.99
N LEU A 107 5.43 13.57 2.42
CA LEU A 107 6.58 13.31 3.28
C LEU A 107 7.92 13.78 2.68
N PRO A 108 8.29 13.47 1.43
CA PRO A 108 9.56 13.94 0.86
C PRO A 108 9.59 15.46 0.67
N VAL A 109 8.46 16.10 0.33
CA VAL A 109 8.38 17.57 0.27
C VAL A 109 8.68 18.17 1.65
N LEU A 110 8.09 17.62 2.71
CA LEU A 110 8.35 18.05 4.09
C LEU A 110 9.79 17.78 4.53
N MET A 111 10.34 16.61 4.19
CA MET A 111 11.74 16.25 4.50
C MET A 111 12.71 17.26 3.87
N VAL A 112 12.51 17.61 2.59
CA VAL A 112 13.37 18.58 1.91
C VAL A 112 13.16 20.00 2.48
N TRP A 113 11.92 20.38 2.80
CA TRP A 113 11.64 21.69 3.40
C TRP A 113 12.33 21.86 4.76
N ILE A 114 12.16 20.89 5.66
CA ILE A 114 12.78 20.90 6.99
C ILE A 114 14.31 20.82 6.86
N GLY A 115 14.81 19.96 5.99
CA GLY A 115 16.24 19.78 5.76
C GLY A 115 16.93 21.06 5.26
N ARG A 116 16.34 21.76 4.29
CA ARG A 116 16.91 22.97 3.69
C ARG A 116 16.72 24.22 4.54
N TYR A 117 15.51 24.45 5.05
CA TYR A 117 15.16 25.76 5.63
C TYR A 117 15.24 25.82 7.16
N ARG A 118 15.07 24.68 7.84
CA ARG A 118 15.12 24.63 9.31
C ARG A 118 16.46 24.11 9.82
N LYS A 119 16.92 22.97 9.29
CA LYS A 119 18.17 22.32 9.72
C LYS A 119 19.41 22.71 8.90
N ARG A 120 19.22 23.43 7.77
CA ARG A 120 20.29 23.92 6.87
C ARG A 120 21.32 22.86 6.50
N PHE A 121 20.88 21.64 6.23
CA PHE A 121 21.78 20.57 5.82
C PHE A 121 22.45 20.90 4.48
N HIS A 122 23.77 20.84 4.44
CA HIS A 122 24.54 20.93 3.21
C HIS A 122 24.59 19.57 2.55
N SER A 123 23.78 19.40 1.50
CA SER A 123 23.81 18.21 0.64
C SER A 123 24.59 18.52 -0.64
N PRO A 124 25.47 17.60 -1.11
CA PRO A 124 26.17 17.75 -2.39
C PRO A 124 25.21 17.76 -3.59
N TYR A 125 23.99 17.24 -3.42
CA TYR A 125 22.91 17.33 -4.41
C TYR A 125 21.71 18.10 -3.85
N GLN A 126 21.24 19.10 -4.61
CA GLN A 126 20.03 19.84 -4.31
C GLN A 126 19.17 19.95 -5.56
N VAL A 127 17.94 19.40 -5.50
CA VAL A 127 16.94 19.62 -6.56
C VAL A 127 16.77 21.11 -6.84
N ALA A 128 16.87 21.47 -8.13
CA ALA A 128 16.67 22.81 -8.64
C ALA A 128 15.21 23.27 -8.44
N GLY A 129 14.97 24.58 -8.40
CA GLY A 129 13.63 25.18 -8.23
C GLY A 129 13.31 25.71 -6.82
N GLY A 130 14.23 25.56 -5.86
CA GLY A 130 14.16 26.26 -4.57
C GLY A 130 12.88 25.99 -3.76
N LYS A 131 12.28 27.06 -3.20
CA LYS A 131 11.02 26.98 -2.43
C LYS A 131 9.81 26.73 -3.32
N LEU A 132 9.81 27.26 -4.54
CA LEU A 132 8.65 27.22 -5.43
C LEU A 132 8.33 25.80 -5.86
N SER A 133 9.33 25.01 -6.27
CA SER A 133 9.11 23.62 -6.66
C SER A 133 8.58 22.76 -5.51
N LEU A 134 9.03 23.01 -4.29
CA LEU A 134 8.53 22.32 -3.09
C LEU A 134 7.09 22.68 -2.77
N ILE A 135 6.73 23.96 -2.85
CA ILE A 135 5.35 24.41 -2.62
C ILE A 135 4.42 23.84 -3.68
N LEU A 136 4.80 23.90 -4.96
CA LEU A 136 4.02 23.31 -6.06
C LEU A 136 3.85 21.80 -5.89
N GLY A 137 4.92 21.08 -5.53
CA GLY A 137 4.85 19.65 -5.22
C GLY A 137 3.91 19.36 -4.06
N GLY A 138 4.00 20.14 -2.97
CA GLY A 138 3.12 20.01 -1.82
C GLY A 138 1.64 20.28 -2.14
N ILE A 139 1.35 21.34 -2.90
CA ILE A 139 0.00 21.66 -3.38
C ILE A 139 -0.53 20.52 -4.26
N PHE A 140 0.27 20.04 -5.21
CA PHE A 140 -0.12 18.95 -6.10
C PHE A 140 -0.45 17.67 -5.32
N SER A 141 0.41 17.25 -4.39
CA SER A 141 0.14 16.10 -3.54
C SER A 141 -1.10 16.30 -2.67
N SER A 142 -1.30 17.50 -2.12
CA SER A 142 -2.49 17.82 -1.33
C SER A 142 -3.77 17.78 -2.17
N LEU A 143 -3.73 18.25 -3.41
CA LEU A 143 -4.87 18.20 -4.34
C LEU A 143 -5.27 16.76 -4.65
N ILE A 144 -4.29 15.88 -4.90
CA ILE A 144 -4.55 14.46 -5.13
C ILE A 144 -5.20 13.82 -3.91
N ILE A 145 -4.70 14.10 -2.71
CA ILE A 145 -5.28 13.57 -1.46
C ILE A 145 -6.73 14.02 -1.29
N VAL A 146 -7.03 15.30 -1.55
CA VAL A 146 -8.41 15.82 -1.50
C VAL A 146 -9.29 15.15 -2.54
N PHE A 147 -8.80 14.96 -3.76
CA PHE A 147 -9.56 14.30 -4.82
C PHE A 147 -9.86 12.83 -4.47
N GLU A 148 -8.87 12.11 -3.92
CA GLU A 148 -9.04 10.73 -3.49
C GLU A 148 -10.03 10.63 -2.30
N LEU A 149 -9.97 11.57 -1.36
CA LEU A 149 -10.95 11.68 -0.27
C LEU A 149 -12.37 11.88 -0.81
N LEU A 150 -12.55 12.82 -1.75
CA LEU A 150 -13.85 13.07 -2.38
C LEU A 150 -14.37 11.81 -3.09
N ARG A 151 -13.49 11.04 -3.72
CA ARG A 151 -13.85 9.78 -4.40
C ARG A 151 -14.22 8.66 -3.43
N VAL A 152 -13.66 8.65 -2.22
CA VAL A 152 -13.96 7.64 -1.20
C VAL A 152 -15.26 7.96 -0.47
N PHE A 153 -15.58 9.24 -0.28
CA PHE A 153 -16.79 9.70 0.44
C PHE A 153 -17.99 10.03 -0.47
N GLY A 154 -17.79 10.24 -1.77
CA GLY A 154 -18.85 10.52 -2.76
C GLY A 154 -19.06 9.34 -3.69
#